data_AF-A0A1M7UVI1-F1
#
_entry.id   AF-A0A1M7UVI1-F1
#
_cell.length_a   1.000
_cell.length_b   1.000
_cell.length_c   1.000
_cell.angle_alpha   90.00
_cell.angle_beta   90.00
_cell.angle_gamma   90.00
#
_symmetry.space_group_name_H-M   'P 1'
#
loop_
_entity.id
_entity.type
_entity.pdbx_description
1 polymer ?
#
loop_
_entity_poly.entity_id
_entity_poly.type
_entity_poly.pdbx_seq_one_letter_code
_entity_poly.pdbx_strand_id
1 'polypeptide(L)'
;MIAIDIPLIVLIFQGIPEEIGIVTLAYAIAGIPFRWKELIPMGTVLALTAYFLRLCNLPFGTHTIVLVVLVFLFLTLRSKKDVSVSLFASLVSYMFLIVFEFISINLFIVVLNIPVEAMFADSIGRILFTEPQVILLFITAFLIRRKKMAHD
;
A
#
# COMPACT_ATOMS: atom_id res chain seq x y z
N MET A 1 -4.77 14.30 -22.47
CA MET A 1 -4.45 13.42 -21.34
C MET A 1 -5.00 14.12 -20.12
N ILE A 2 -6.14 13.65 -19.61
CA ILE A 2 -6.84 14.31 -18.50
C ILE A 2 -6.01 14.05 -17.25
N ALA A 3 -5.49 15.12 -16.62
CA ALA A 3 -4.96 15.03 -15.28
C ALA A 3 -6.09 14.46 -14.42
N ILE A 4 -5.93 13.24 -13.93
CA ILE A 4 -6.89 12.68 -12.97
C ILE A 4 -6.65 13.49 -11.70
N ASP A 5 -7.45 14.54 -11.50
CA ASP A 5 -7.53 15.25 -10.23
C ASP A 5 -7.91 14.22 -9.19
N ILE A 6 -6.93 13.73 -8.42
CA ILE A 6 -7.21 12.85 -7.29
C ILE A 6 -7.77 13.74 -6.20
N PRO A 7 -9.05 13.59 -5.85
CA PRO A 7 -9.64 14.44 -4.82
C PRO A 7 -8.92 14.19 -3.50
N LEU A 8 -8.68 15.25 -2.73
CA LEU A 8 -7.95 15.15 -1.46
C LEU A 8 -8.60 14.13 -0.51
N ILE A 9 -9.92 13.96 -0.59
CA ILE A 9 -10.67 12.95 0.16
C ILE A 9 -10.20 11.52 -0.14
N VAL A 10 -9.90 11.21 -1.41
CA VAL A 10 -9.39 9.89 -1.80
C VAL A 10 -7.97 9.68 -1.28
N LEU A 11 -7.13 10.72 -1.31
CA LEU A 11 -5.80 10.64 -0.71
C LEU A 11 -5.88 10.33 0.79
N ILE A 12 -6.76 11.03 1.52
CA ILE A 12 -6.88 10.90 2.97
C ILE A 12 -7.46 9.54 3.37
N PHE A 13 -8.52 9.09 2.70
CA PHE A 13 -9.29 7.92 3.11
C PHE A 13 -8.87 6.62 2.43
N GLN A 14 -8.16 6.67 1.30
CA GLN A 14 -7.67 5.47 0.61
C GLN A 14 -6.14 5.48 0.52
N GLY A 15 -5.54 6.56 0.01
CA GLY A 15 -4.10 6.62 -0.24
C GLY A 15 -3.24 6.48 1.02
N ILE A 16 -3.55 7.22 2.08
CA ILE A 16 -2.82 7.14 3.36
C ILE A 16 -3.00 5.76 4.00
N PRO A 17 -4.22 5.22 4.19
CA PRO A 17 -4.40 3.88 4.76
C PRO A 17 -3.69 2.78 3.98
N GLU A 18 -3.73 2.81 2.64
CA GLU A 18 -3.04 1.87 1.77
C GLU A 18 -1.54 1.84 2.03
N GLU A 19 -0.89 3.00 2.00
CA GLU A 19 0.55 3.10 2.20
C GLU A 19 0.97 2.76 3.65
N ILE A 20 0.12 3.05 4.65
CA ILE A 20 0.33 2.54 6.02
C ILE A 20 0.26 1.01 6.03
N GLY A 21 -0.69 0.41 5.32
CA GLY A 21 -0.82 -1.04 5.16
C GLY A 21 0.43 -1.66 4.55
N ILE A 22 0.99 -1.04 3.50
CA ILE A 22 2.23 -1.48 2.84
C ILE A 22 3.41 -1.43 3.82
N VAL A 23 3.62 -0.31 4.51
CA VAL A 23 4.73 -0.19 5.47
C VAL A 23 4.58 -1.19 6.62
N THR A 24 3.35 -1.43 7.07
CA THR A 24 3.04 -2.42 8.12
C THR A 24 3.36 -3.84 7.67
N LEU A 25 2.98 -4.21 6.45
CA LEU A 25 3.32 -5.50 5.84
C LEU A 25 4.83 -5.65 5.67
N ALA A 26 5.51 -4.58 5.23
CA ALA A 26 6.95 -4.59 5.04
C ALA A 26 7.70 -4.76 6.37
N TYR A 27 7.22 -4.13 7.46
CA TYR A 27 7.70 -4.38 8.83
C TYR A 27 7.51 -5.83 9.24
N ALA A 28 6.35 -6.43 8.93
CA ALA A 28 6.05 -7.82 9.28
C ALA A 28 7.00 -8.79 8.57
N ILE A 29 7.21 -8.60 7.27
CA ILE A 29 8.10 -9.42 6.45
C ILE A 29 9.55 -9.24 6.91
N ALA A 30 10.00 -8.00 7.15
CA ALA A 30 11.34 -7.72 7.68
C ALA A 30 11.54 -8.20 9.13
N GLY A 31 10.46 -8.55 9.83
CA GLY A 31 10.48 -8.96 11.24
C GLY A 31 10.91 -7.81 12.15
N ILE A 32 10.48 -6.59 11.84
CA ILE A 32 10.66 -5.39 12.67
C ILE A 32 9.42 -5.27 13.57
N PRO A 33 9.57 -4.95 14.87
CA PRO A 33 8.41 -4.74 15.73
C PRO A 33 7.56 -3.57 15.22
N PHE A 34 6.24 -3.73 15.28
CA PHE A 34 5.31 -2.68 14.87
C PHE A 34 5.41 -1.47 15.78
N ARG A 35 5.71 -0.31 15.20
CA ARG A 35 5.82 0.97 15.90
C ARG A 35 4.94 1.97 15.19
N TRP A 36 3.70 2.14 15.64
CA TRP A 36 2.72 3.03 15.01
C TRP A 36 3.21 4.48 14.83
N LYS A 37 4.09 4.94 15.73
CA LYS A 37 4.79 6.24 15.63
C LYS A 37 5.72 6.36 14.41
N GLU A 38 6.09 5.23 13.79
CA GLU A 38 6.90 5.16 12.57
C GLU A 38 6.04 4.78 11.35
N LEU A 39 5.09 3.85 11.54
CA LEU A 39 4.22 3.36 10.46
C LEU A 39 3.33 4.47 9.89
N ILE A 40 2.65 5.24 10.75
CA ILE A 40 1.70 6.27 10.32
C ILE A 40 2.41 7.41 9.57
N PRO A 41 3.49 8.02 10.10
CA PRO A 41 4.19 9.08 9.37
C PRO A 41 4.79 8.59 8.06
N MET A 42 5.38 7.38 8.03
CA MET A 42 5.98 6.85 6.81
C MET A 42 4.92 6.59 5.73
N GLY A 43 3.82 5.92 6.08
CA GLY A 43 2.71 5.70 5.13
C GLY A 43 2.14 7.02 4.61
N THR A 44 2.02 8.02 5.47
CA THR A 44 1.59 9.38 5.06
C THR A 44 2.57 10.03 4.07
N VAL A 45 3.88 9.94 4.33
CA VAL A 45 4.91 10.46 3.42
C VAL A 45 4.87 9.76 2.06
N LEU A 46 4.69 8.44 2.04
CA LEU A 46 4.54 7.67 0.81
C LEU A 46 3.30 8.10 0.02
N ALA A 47 2.15 8.23 0.68
CA ALA A 47 0.91 8.65 0.04
C ALA A 47 1.02 10.06 -0.56
N LEU A 48 1.63 11.00 0.17
CA LEU A 48 1.92 12.34 -0.32
C LEU A 48 2.89 12.30 -1.51
N THR A 49 3.93 11.49 -1.44
CA THR A 49 4.89 11.31 -2.54
C THR A 49 4.18 10.77 -3.79
N ALA A 50 3.34 9.74 -3.63
CA ALA A 50 2.55 9.18 -4.72
C ALA A 50 1.63 10.24 -5.34
N TYR A 51 0.98 11.07 -4.52
CA TYR A 51 0.14 12.17 -4.97
C TYR A 51 0.91 13.19 -5.80
N PHE A 52 2.05 13.68 -5.30
CA PHE A 52 2.88 14.66 -6.03
C PHE A 52 3.45 14.08 -7.33
N LEU A 53 3.91 12.82 -7.34
CA LEU A 53 4.41 12.17 -8.55
C LEU A 53 3.33 12.01 -9.62
N ARG A 54 2.07 11.82 -9.22
CA ARG A 54 0.93 11.78 -10.15
C ARG A 54 0.62 13.16 -10.73
N LEU A 55 0.78 14.24 -9.97
CA LEU A 55 0.66 15.61 -10.48
C LEU A 55 1.73 15.95 -11.52
N CYS A 56 2.89 15.31 -11.47
CA CYS A 56 3.98 15.49 -12.45
C CYS A 56 3.71 14.83 -13.81
N ASN A 57 2.56 14.19 -14.05
CA ASN A 57 2.22 13.47 -15.29
C ASN A 57 3.29 12.44 -15.72
N LEU A 58 3.93 11.79 -14.75
CA LEU A 58 4.91 10.75 -15.02
C LEU A 58 4.24 9.49 -15.61
N PRO A 59 4.99 8.65 -16.34
CA PRO A 59 4.46 7.38 -16.83
C PRO A 59 3.83 6.53 -15.73
N PHE A 60 2.83 5.74 -16.10
CA PHE A 60 2.18 4.82 -15.18
C PHE A 60 3.22 3.87 -14.55
N GLY A 61 3.11 3.62 -13.25
CA GLY A 61 4.05 2.78 -12.49
C GLY A 61 5.33 3.46 -12.01
N THR A 62 5.69 4.66 -12.50
CA THR A 62 6.89 5.38 -12.02
C THR A 62 6.80 5.69 -10.52
N HIS A 63 5.62 6.08 -10.04
CA HIS A 63 5.41 6.33 -8.61
C HIS A 63 5.65 5.06 -7.78
N THR A 64 5.15 3.89 -8.20
CA THR A 64 5.37 2.61 -7.50
C THR A 64 6.85 2.30 -7.34
N ILE A 65 7.67 2.50 -8.38
CA ILE A 65 9.13 2.29 -8.29
C ILE A 65 9.75 3.19 -7.23
N VAL A 66 9.40 4.48 -7.24
CA VAL A 66 9.91 5.44 -6.24
C VAL A 66 9.50 5.03 -4.83
N LEU A 67 8.25 4.63 -4.63
CA LEU A 67 7.75 4.24 -3.31
C LEU A 67 8.39 2.94 -2.80
N VAL A 68 8.61 1.94 -3.67
CA VAL A 68 9.38 0.73 -3.35
C VAL A 68 10.77 1.09 -2.83
N VAL A 69 11.46 2.03 -3.51
CA VAL A 69 12.79 2.50 -3.09
C VAL A 69 12.72 3.23 -1.76
N LEU A 70 11.72 4.09 -1.54
CA LEU A 70 11.54 4.80 -0.27
C LEU A 70 11.29 3.84 0.90
N VAL A 71 10.42 2.83 0.73
CA VAL A 71 10.20 1.79 1.74
C VAL A 71 11.49 1.00 1.98
N PHE A 72 12.20 0.61 0.93
CA PHE A 72 13.49 -0.10 1.04
C PHE A 72 14.51 0.69 1.88
N LEU A 73 14.73 1.96 1.56
CA LEU A 73 15.67 2.82 2.28
C LEU A 73 15.22 3.00 3.74
N PHE A 74 13.92 3.24 3.95
CA PHE A 74 13.36 3.37 5.29
C PHE A 74 13.58 2.11 6.14
N LEU A 75 13.29 0.93 5.58
CA LEU A 75 13.53 -0.35 6.25
C LEU A 75 15.01 -0.58 6.52
N THR A 76 15.90 -0.26 5.57
CA THR A 76 17.35 -0.42 5.75
C THR A 76 17.85 0.41 6.92
N LEU A 77 17.36 1.64 7.08
CA LEU A 77 17.68 2.52 8.21
C LEU A 77 17.13 2.00 9.55
N ARG A 78 16.01 1.29 9.55
CA ARG A 78 15.32 0.85 10.78
C ARG A 78 15.67 -0.55 11.22
N SER A 79 15.87 -1.45 10.27
CA SER A 79 15.97 -2.89 10.52
C SER A 79 17.24 -3.25 11.27
N LYS A 80 18.36 -2.51 11.10
CA LYS A 80 19.73 -2.93 11.50
C LYS A 80 20.16 -4.32 10.98
N LYS A 81 19.26 -5.08 10.33
CA LYS A 81 19.48 -6.34 9.63
C LYS A 81 20.00 -6.08 8.22
N ASP A 82 20.22 -7.18 7.50
CA ASP A 82 20.71 -7.20 6.13
C ASP A 82 19.87 -6.36 5.16
N VAL A 83 20.58 -5.62 4.30
CA VAL A 83 20.02 -4.83 3.19
C VAL A 83 19.13 -5.69 2.30
N SER A 84 19.52 -6.94 2.06
CA SER A 84 18.76 -7.90 1.26
C SER A 84 17.36 -8.17 1.82
N VAL A 85 17.20 -8.24 3.15
CA VAL A 85 15.89 -8.45 3.79
C VAL A 85 15.01 -7.22 3.59
N SER A 86 15.58 -6.02 3.65
CA SER A 86 14.85 -4.77 3.45
C SER A 86 14.35 -4.64 2.01
N LEU A 87 15.19 -5.00 1.03
CA LEU A 87 14.81 -4.99 -0.39
C LEU A 87 13.73 -6.03 -0.70
N PHE A 88 13.90 -7.25 -0.16
CA PHE A 88 12.91 -8.30 -0.32
C PHE A 88 11.56 -7.90 0.30
N ALA A 89 11.57 -7.36 1.51
CA ALA A 89 10.37 -6.92 2.19
C ALA A 89 9.63 -5.80 1.45
N SER A 90 10.34 -4.81 0.89
CA SER A 90 9.71 -3.74 0.13
C SER A 90 9.07 -4.25 -1.17
N LEU A 91 9.80 -5.05 -1.95
CA LEU A 91 9.29 -5.62 -3.20
C LEU A 91 8.07 -6.52 -2.96
N VAL A 92 8.17 -7.43 -2.01
CA VAL A 92 7.08 -8.38 -1.71
C VAL A 92 5.84 -7.66 -1.20
N SER A 93 5.98 -6.60 -0.42
CA SER A 93 4.82 -5.82 0.06
C SER A 93 4.05 -5.17 -1.08
N TYR A 94 4.73 -4.60 -2.07
CA TYR A 94 4.07 -4.07 -3.27
C TYR A 94 3.51 -5.16 -4.19
N MET A 95 4.13 -6.34 -4.25
CA MET A 95 3.52 -7.48 -4.94
C MET A 95 2.20 -7.89 -4.29
N PHE A 96 2.14 -7.94 -2.94
CA PHE A 96 0.90 -8.20 -2.22
C PHE A 96 -0.16 -7.13 -2.49
N LEU A 97 0.21 -5.85 -2.55
CA LEU A 97 -0.71 -4.77 -2.93
C LEU A 97 -1.37 -5.07 -4.29
N ILE A 98 -0.57 -5.34 -5.33
CA ILE A 98 -1.08 -5.62 -6.68
C ILE A 98 -2.03 -6.82 -6.68
N VAL A 99 -1.67 -7.89 -5.97
CA VAL A 99 -2.50 -9.10 -5.87
C VAL A 99 -3.80 -8.80 -5.13
N PHE A 100 -3.76 -8.05 -4.02
CA PHE A 100 -4.95 -7.73 -3.23
C PHE A 100 -5.87 -6.74 -3.92
N GLU A 101 -5.33 -5.78 -4.67
CA GLU A 101 -6.11 -4.90 -5.53
C GLU A 101 -6.83 -5.70 -6.61
N PHE A 102 -6.12 -6.60 -7.29
CA PHE A 102 -6.71 -7.47 -8.29
C PHE A 102 -7.82 -8.36 -7.71
N ILE A 103 -7.59 -8.98 -6.55
CA ILE A 103 -8.60 -9.81 -5.86
C ILE A 103 -9.82 -8.96 -5.47
N SER A 104 -9.59 -7.77 -4.90
CA SER A 104 -10.67 -6.89 -4.42
C SER A 104 -11.54 -6.40 -5.58
N ILE A 105 -10.93 -5.93 -6.66
CA ILE A 105 -11.65 -5.47 -7.85
C ILE A 105 -12.44 -6.62 -8.48
N ASN A 106 -11.82 -7.80 -8.67
CA ASN A 106 -12.51 -8.96 -9.25
C ASN A 106 -13.65 -9.47 -8.37
N LEU A 107 -13.54 -9.37 -7.05
CA LEU A 107 -14.63 -9.71 -6.14
C LEU A 107 -15.88 -8.88 -6.45
N PHE A 108 -15.75 -7.57 -6.63
CA PHE A 108 -16.89 -6.70 -6.96
C PHE A 108 -17.44 -6.93 -8.38
N ILE A 109 -16.56 -7.14 -9.36
CA ILE A 109 -16.98 -7.39 -10.74
C ILE A 109 -17.72 -8.71 -10.85
N VAL A 110 -17.14 -9.81 -10.35
CA VAL A 110 -17.66 -11.16 -10.60
C VAL A 110 -18.78 -11.52 -9.63
N VAL A 111 -18.65 -11.19 -8.34
CA VAL A 111 -19.60 -11.62 -7.31
C VAL A 111 -20.77 -10.65 -7.19
N LEU A 112 -20.50 -9.35 -7.30
CA LEU A 112 -21.51 -8.30 -7.12
C LEU A 112 -22.02 -7.72 -8.44
N ASN A 113 -21.45 -8.16 -9.57
CA ASN A 113 -21.82 -7.74 -10.93
C ASN A 113 -21.81 -6.20 -11.11
N ILE A 114 -20.88 -5.54 -10.41
CA ILE A 114 -20.71 -4.08 -10.47
C ILE A 114 -19.73 -3.77 -11.61
N PRO A 115 -20.11 -2.94 -12.60
CA PRO A 115 -19.21 -2.57 -13.68
C PRO A 115 -18.09 -1.65 -13.17
N VAL A 116 -16.89 -1.79 -13.74
CA VAL A 116 -15.69 -1.03 -13.34
C VAL A 116 -15.94 0.47 -13.42
N GLU A 117 -16.69 0.92 -14.42
CA GLU A 117 -17.04 2.31 -14.65
C GLU A 117 -17.81 2.90 -13.46
N ALA A 118 -18.70 2.11 -12.84
CA ALA A 118 -19.43 2.54 -11.65
C ALA A 118 -18.53 2.62 -10.40
N MET A 119 -17.47 1.80 -10.34
CA MET A 119 -16.54 1.80 -9.20
C MET A 119 -15.67 3.05 -9.16
N PHE A 120 -15.38 3.64 -10.33
CA PHE A 120 -14.54 4.82 -10.47
C PHE A 120 -15.33 6.09 -10.89
N ALA A 121 -16.66 6.03 -10.89
CA ALA A 121 -17.53 7.13 -11.30
C ALA A 121 -17.46 8.33 -10.34
N ASP A 122 -17.29 8.08 -9.05
CA ASP A 122 -17.23 9.10 -8.01
C ASP A 122 -16.15 8.79 -6.96
N SER A 123 -15.86 9.77 -6.11
CA SER A 123 -14.82 9.63 -5.09
C SER A 123 -15.18 8.59 -4.01
N ILE A 124 -16.46 8.48 -3.68
CA ILE A 124 -16.93 7.60 -2.60
C ILE A 124 -16.88 6.15 -3.05
N GLY A 125 -17.39 5.86 -4.26
CA GLY A 125 -17.28 4.53 -4.87
C GLY A 125 -15.83 4.08 -4.91
N ARG A 126 -14.94 4.95 -5.41
CA ARG A 126 -13.52 4.63 -5.51
C ARG A 126 -12.90 4.24 -4.17
N ILE A 127 -13.21 4.96 -3.09
CA ILE A 127 -12.73 4.61 -1.74
C ILE A 127 -13.33 3.26 -1.31
N LEU A 128 -14.67 3.11 -1.34
CA LEU A 128 -15.34 1.91 -0.84
C LEU A 128 -14.90 0.61 -1.53
N PHE A 129 -14.68 0.67 -2.85
CA PHE A 129 -14.36 -0.51 -3.62
C PHE A 129 -12.88 -0.91 -3.58
N THR A 130 -12.00 0.01 -3.22
CA THR A 130 -10.55 -0.26 -3.12
C THR A 130 -10.11 -0.53 -1.68
N GLU A 131 -10.83 -0.02 -0.67
CA GLU A 131 -10.55 -0.27 0.75
C GLU A 131 -10.39 -1.75 1.15
N PRO A 132 -11.11 -2.74 0.57
CA PRO A 132 -10.88 -4.13 0.91
C PRO A 132 -9.43 -4.60 0.74
N GLN A 133 -8.68 -4.03 -0.21
CA GLN A 133 -7.26 -4.36 -0.40
C GLN A 133 -6.41 -3.90 0.79
N VAL A 134 -6.75 -2.76 1.40
CA VAL A 134 -6.07 -2.22 2.58
C VAL A 134 -6.29 -3.14 3.78
N ILE A 135 -7.53 -3.64 3.94
CA ILE A 135 -7.86 -4.62 4.98
C ILE A 135 -7.03 -5.90 4.79
N LEU A 136 -6.93 -6.41 3.56
CA LEU A 136 -6.13 -7.60 3.25
C LEU A 136 -4.63 -7.39 3.55
N LEU A 137 -4.08 -6.20 3.28
CA LEU A 137 -2.70 -5.86 3.64
C LEU A 137 -2.49 -5.96 5.16
N PHE A 138 -3.35 -5.33 5.95
CA PHE A 138 -3.23 -5.37 7.41
C PHE A 138 -3.40 -6.79 7.95
N ILE A 139 -4.44 -7.52 7.53
CA ILE A 139 -4.66 -8.92 7.93
C ILE A 139 -3.39 -9.74 7.67
N THR A 140 -2.83 -9.64 6.46
CA THR A 140 -1.63 -10.37 6.07
C THR A 140 -0.43 -9.98 6.94
N ALA A 141 -0.24 -8.68 7.19
CA ALA A 141 0.82 -8.18 8.06
C ALA A 141 0.72 -8.75 9.48
N PHE A 142 -0.48 -8.75 10.08
CA PHE A 142 -0.71 -9.31 11.42
C PHE A 142 -0.52 -10.82 11.46
N LEU A 143 -0.94 -11.56 10.43
CA LEU A 143 -0.75 -13.00 10.34
C LEU A 143 0.74 -13.38 10.25
N ILE A 144 1.51 -12.69 9.40
CA ILE A 144 2.96 -12.90 9.29
C ILE A 144 3.64 -12.59 10.62
N ARG A 145 3.28 -11.47 11.26
CA ARG A 145 3.85 -11.05 12.54
C ARG A 145 3.56 -12.07 13.64
N ARG A 146 2.34 -12.60 13.72
CA ARG A 146 1.95 -13.62 14.69
C ARG A 146 2.76 -14.90 14.52
N LYS A 147 2.96 -15.37 13.28
CA LYS A 147 3.77 -16.56 13.00
C LYS A 147 5.23 -16.37 13.40
N LYS A 148 5.82 -15.20 13.16
CA LYS A 148 7.20 -14.92 13.57
C LYS A 148 7.37 -14.88 15.08
N MET A 149 6.45 -14.24 15.81
CA MET A 149 6.50 -14.21 17.28
C MET A 149 6.30 -15.59 17.94
N ALA A 150 5.72 -16.57 17.23
CA ALA A 150 5.56 -17.94 17.74
C ALA A 150 6.81 -18.81 17.55
N HIS A 151 7.80 -18.34 16.79
CA HIS A 151 9.04 -19.06 16.49
C HIS A 151 10.29 -18.45 17.16
N ASP A 152 10.12 -17.37 17.92
CA ASP A 152 11.14 -16.76 18.80
C ASP A 152 10.89 -17.16 20.25
#